data_AF-A0A2E8K5G3-F1
#
_entry.id   AF-A0A2E8K5G3-F1
#
_cell.length_a   1.000
_cell.length_b   1.000
_cell.length_c   1.000
_cell.angle_alpha   90.00
_cell.angle_beta   90.00
_cell.angle_gamma   90.00
#
_symmetry.space_group_name_H-M   'P 1'
#
loop_
_entity.id
_entity.type
_entity.pdbx_description
1 polymer ?
#
loop_
_entity_poly.entity_id
_entity_poly.type
_entity_poly.pdbx_seq_one_letter_code
_entity_poly.pdbx_strand_id
1 'polypeptide(L)' 'MWKMTLKQRRRQTELIALLDQLKRDPYSQIPKDYTFGDDPDEDEKYNKVLASFSSVVEELQKLEVAARDGG' A
#
# COMPACT_ATOMS: atom_id res chain seq x y z
N MET A 1 -12.50 -3.66 -18.33
CA MET A 1 -11.69 -2.46 -18.05
C MET A 1 -12.60 -1.48 -17.32
N TRP A 2 -12.35 -1.19 -16.04
CA TRP A 2 -13.24 -0.34 -15.23
C TRP A 2 -13.31 1.09 -15.80
N LYS A 3 -14.49 1.70 -15.82
CA LYS A 3 -14.70 3.06 -16.32
C LYS A 3 -14.27 4.08 -15.27
N MET A 4 -12.96 4.25 -15.11
CA MET A 4 -12.41 5.32 -14.26
C MET A 4 -12.40 6.67 -14.99
N THR A 5 -12.79 7.72 -14.27
CA THR A 5 -12.58 9.12 -14.67
C THR A 5 -11.09 9.47 -14.73
N LEU A 6 -10.74 10.57 -15.41
CA LEU A 6 -9.35 11.04 -15.50
C LEU A 6 -8.73 11.31 -14.11
N LYS A 7 -9.52 11.84 -13.16
CA LYS A 7 -9.08 12.09 -11.78
C LYS A 7 -8.77 10.78 -11.04
N GLN A 8 -9.65 9.78 -11.16
CA GLN A 8 -9.44 8.46 -10.55
C GLN A 8 -8.20 7.75 -11.11
N ARG A 9 -7.98 7.82 -12.43
CA ARG A 9 -6.78 7.24 -13.05
C ARG A 9 -5.49 7.90 -12.57
N ARG A 10 -5.46 9.24 -12.45
CA ARG A 10 -4.30 9.95 -11.91
C ARG A 10 -3.99 9.51 -10.48
N ARG A 11 -5.02 9.43 -9.63
CA ARG A 11 -4.84 8.95 -8.26
C ARG A 11 -4.37 7.49 -8.22
N GLN A 12 -4.89 6.64 -9.10
CA GLN A 12 -4.43 5.26 -9.22
C GLN A 12 -2.93 5.20 -9.59
N THR A 13 -2.46 6.03 -10.53
CA THR A 13 -1.02 6.11 -10.88
C THR A 13 -0.17 6.55 -9.69
N GLU A 14 -0.61 7.55 -8.92
CA GLU A 14 0.08 8.00 -7.71
C GLU A 14 0.19 6.87 -6.67
N LEU A 15 -0.90 6.14 -6.43
CA LEU A 15 -0.93 5.02 -5.49
C LEU A 15 -0.05 3.85 -5.95
N ILE A 16 0.00 3.57 -7.24
CA ILE A 16 0.92 2.56 -7.79
C ILE A 16 2.37 3.00 -7.60
N ALA A 17 2.69 4.28 -7.81
CA ALA A 17 4.03 4.80 -7.56
C ALA A 17 4.43 4.68 -6.09
N LEU A 18 3.51 4.97 -5.16
CA LEU A 18 3.72 4.77 -3.72
C LEU A 18 3.93 3.30 -3.36
N LEU A 19 3.16 2.39 -3.98
CA LEU A 19 3.33 0.95 -3.81
C LEU A 19 4.72 0.50 -4.26
N ASP A 20 5.21 1.00 -5.40
CA ASP A 20 6.53 0.66 -5.93
C ASP A 20 7.67 1.24 -5.07
N GLN A 21 7.45 2.38 -4.41
CA GLN A 21 8.38 2.90 -3.41
C GLN A 21 8.40 2.01 -2.17
N LEU A 22 7.24 1.61 -1.65
CA LEU A 22 7.13 0.73 -0.49
C LEU A 22 7.80 -0.62 -0.74
N LYS A 23 7.68 -1.20 -1.93
CA LYS A 23 8.37 -2.47 -2.29
C LYS A 23 9.89 -2.38 -2.28
N ARG A 24 10.46 -1.18 -2.39
CA ARG A 24 11.91 -0.95 -2.34
C ARG A 24 12.39 -0.65 -0.92
N ASP A 25 11.46 -0.46 0.02
CA ASP A 25 11.80 -0.26 1.43
C ASP A 25 12.44 -1.54 1.99
N PRO A 26 13.60 -1.46 2.66
CA PRO A 26 14.23 -2.61 3.31
C PRO A 26 13.30 -3.36 4.27
N TYR A 27 12.39 -2.65 4.92
CA TYR A 27 11.42 -3.22 5.88
C TYR A 27 10.13 -3.71 5.20
N SER A 28 10.09 -3.75 3.86
CA SER A 28 8.97 -4.35 3.12
C SER A 28 9.06 -5.88 3.02
N GLN A 29 10.22 -6.44 3.32
CA GLN A 29 10.46 -7.88 3.34
C GLN A 29 10.87 -8.29 4.74
N ILE A 30 10.04 -9.11 5.38
CA ILE A 30 10.35 -9.65 6.70
C ILE A 30 11.33 -10.82 6.49
N PRO A 31 12.54 -10.78 7.08
CA PRO A 31 13.48 -11.90 7.04
C PRO A 31 12.84 -13.17 7.63
N LYS A 32 13.22 -14.34 7.13
CA LYS A 32 12.61 -15.62 7.57
C LYS A 32 12.90 -15.97 9.02
N ASP A 33 13.98 -15.42 9.55
CA ASP A 33 14.50 -15.54 10.90
C ASP A 33 14.06 -14.40 11.82
N TYR A 34 13.31 -13.43 11.30
CA TYR A 34 12.79 -12.32 12.09
C TYR A 34 11.57 -12.75 12.92
N THR A 35 11.61 -12.46 14.23
CA THR A 35 10.51 -12.73 15.16
C THR A 35 10.03 -11.41 15.76
N PHE A 36 8.76 -11.10 15.56
CA PHE A 36 8.14 -9.93 16.17
C PHE A 36 8.07 -10.09 17.69
N GLY A 37 8.39 -9.02 18.42
CA GLY A 37 8.36 -8.95 19.89
C GLY A 37 9.73 -9.02 20.56
N ASP A 38 10.79 -9.35 19.83
CA ASP A 38 12.16 -9.40 20.37
C ASP A 38 12.86 -8.02 20.38
N ASP A 39 12.57 -7.18 19.37
CA ASP A 39 13.07 -5.81 19.27
C ASP A 39 11.92 -4.85 18.90
N PRO A 40 11.38 -4.09 19.87
CA PRO A 40 10.25 -3.20 19.63
C PRO A 40 10.60 -2.03 18.70
N ASP A 41 11.86 -1.58 18.67
CA ASP A 41 12.30 -0.48 17.79
C ASP A 41 12.40 -0.96 16.34
N GLU A 42 12.81 -2.21 16.13
CA GLU A 42 12.84 -2.83 14.81
C GLU A 42 11.42 -3.19 14.33
N ASP A 43 10.57 -3.69 15.23
CA ASP A 43 9.16 -4.00 14.96
C ASP A 43 8.39 -2.77 14.49
N GLU A 44 8.65 -1.59 15.07
CA GLU A 44 8.01 -0.34 14.66
C GLU A 44 8.27 -0.02 13.19
N LYS A 45 9.48 -0.31 12.69
CA LYS A 45 9.86 -0.04 11.29
C LYS A 45 9.07 -0.93 10.32
N TYR A 46 8.99 -2.23 10.61
CA TYR A 46 8.16 -3.16 9.82
C TYR A 46 6.68 -2.78 9.89
N ASN A 47 6.17 -2.48 11.08
CA ASN A 47 4.77 -2.08 11.27
C ASN A 47 4.43 -0.80 10.51
N LYS A 48 5.34 0.17 10.44
CA LYS A 48 5.15 1.41 9.68
C LYS A 48 5.04 1.15 8.17
N VAL A 49 5.87 0.27 7.62
CA VAL A 49 5.79 -0.11 6.20
C VAL A 49 4.51 -0.89 5.92
N LEU A 50 4.14 -1.84 6.79
CA LEU A 50 2.89 -2.59 6.68
C LEU A 50 1.65 -1.70 6.76
N ALA A 51 1.62 -0.74 7.69
CA ALA A 51 0.54 0.23 7.81
C ALA A 51 0.42 1.12 6.57
N SER A 52 1.56 1.58 6.03
CA SER A 52 1.61 2.37 4.81
C SER A 52 1.10 1.56 3.61
N PHE A 53 1.50 0.30 3.50
CA PHE A 53 1.02 -0.62 2.47
C PHE A 53 -0.49 -0.86 2.57
N SER A 54 -1.01 -1.15 3.77
CA SER A 54 -2.45 -1.34 4.00
C SER A 54 -3.26 -0.12 3.56
N SER A 55 -2.80 1.08 3.92
CA SER A 55 -3.44 2.34 3.52
C SER A 55 -3.52 2.51 2.00
N VAL A 56 -2.41 2.25 1.29
CA VAL A 56 -2.37 2.32 -0.19
C VAL A 56 -3.34 1.32 -0.83
N VAL A 57 -3.40 0.08 -0.32
CA VAL A 57 -4.32 -0.95 -0.82
C VAL A 57 -5.77 -0.56 -0.56
N GLU A 58 -6.10 -0.04 0.62
CA GLU A 58 -7.44 0.46 0.93
C GLU A 58 -7.86 1.61 0.01
N GLU A 59 -6.96 2.53 -0.30
CA GLU A 59 -7.25 3.62 -1.24
C GLU A 59 -7.49 3.12 -2.67
N LEU A 60 -6.69 2.14 -3.12
CA LEU A 60 -6.91 1.48 -4.42
C LEU A 60 -8.27 0.77 -4.46
N GLN A 61 -8.64 0.07 -3.39
CA GLN A 61 -9.95 -0.58 -3.27
C GLN A 61 -11.09 0.45 -3.32
N LYS A 62 -10.96 1.57 -2.59
CA LYS A 62 -11.95 2.67 -2.62
C LYS A 62 -12.11 3.26 -4.01
N LEU A 63 -11.01 3.41 -4.76
CA LEU A 63 -11.06 3.89 -6.15
C LEU A 63 -11.74 2.89 -7.08
N GLU A 64 -11.47 1.59 -6.91
CA GLU A 64 -12.15 0.53 -7.65
C GLU A 64 -13.65 0.56 -7.41
N VAL A 65 -14.06 0.56 -6.13
CA VAL A 65 -15.49 0.58 -5.74
C VAL A 65 -16.16 1.84 -6.32
N ALA A 66 -15.55 3.02 -6.17
CA ALA A 66 -16.09 4.25 -6.73
C ALA A 66 -16.19 4.24 -8.26
N ALA A 67 -15.28 3.55 -8.95
CA ALA A 67 -15.32 3.41 -10.41
C ALA A 67 -16.34 2.37 -10.88
N ARG A 68 -16.67 1.39 -10.02
CA ARG A 68 -17.73 0.40 -10.27
C ARG A 68 -19.11 0.99 -10.04
N ASP A 69 -19.28 1.73 -8.95
CA ASP A 69 -20.60 2.23 -8.51
C ASP A 69 -20.99 3.56 -9.18
N GLY A 70 -20.01 4.31 -9.70
CA GLY A 70 -20.23 5.57 -10.42
C GLY A 70 -20.16 5.48 -11.95
N GLY A 71 -20.20 4.26 -12.50
CA GLY A 71 -20.07 3.96 -13.94
C GLY A 71 -21.38 3.82 -14.70
#